data_AF-T2PLV8-F1
#
_entry.id   AF-T2PLV8-F1
#
_cell.length_a   1.000
_cell.length_b   1.000
_cell.length_c   1.000
_cell.angle_alpha   90.00
_cell.angle_beta   90.00
_cell.angle_gamma   90.00
#
_symmetry.space_group_name_H-M   'P 1'
#
loop_
_entity.id
_entity.type
_entity.pdbx_description
1 polymer ?
#
loop_
_entity_poly.entity_id
_entity_poly.type
_entity_poly.pdbx_seq_one_letter_code
_entity_poly.pdbx_strand_id
1 'polypeptide(L)'
;MSIKLEDMSDYAKNLVKELHLEAHPEGGWYARDWQASQLYSANNNENASANLSDTKVDENSSSNAPRPLASLIYFLLPAGDSSAWHKVDADEIWLWHGPANLTIELGGCGVNPCAEADLQRFTLGNTKEHNGLSTRGHLVIPAGTWQRTVPSNADVLVSCVVSPGFTFSGFNLAPKNE
;
A
#
# COMPACT_ATOMS: atom_id res chain seq x y z
N MET A 1 -4.74 12.87 5.86
CA MET A 1 -6.21 12.69 5.90
C MET A 1 -6.61 12.74 4.45
N SER A 2 -7.28 11.71 3.92
CA SER A 2 -7.49 11.63 2.47
C SER A 2 -8.24 12.85 1.94
N ILE A 3 -7.89 13.29 0.73
CA ILE A 3 -8.65 14.32 0.02
C ILE A 3 -10.11 13.85 -0.11
N LYS A 4 -11.06 14.75 0.20
CA LYS A 4 -12.48 14.45 0.13
C LYS A 4 -12.93 14.26 -1.31
N LEU A 5 -13.94 13.41 -1.52
CA LEU A 5 -14.42 13.05 -2.85
C LEU A 5 -14.84 14.27 -3.68
N GLU A 6 -15.48 15.28 -3.07
CA GLU A 6 -15.91 16.51 -3.75
C GLU A 6 -14.74 17.35 -4.30
N ASP A 7 -13.58 17.30 -3.63
CA ASP A 7 -12.39 18.11 -3.92
C ASP A 7 -11.44 17.44 -4.92
N MET A 8 -11.72 16.19 -5.32
CA MET A 8 -10.92 15.44 -6.29
C MET A 8 -11.14 15.88 -7.74
N SER A 9 -10.18 15.53 -8.61
CA SER A 9 -10.33 15.61 -10.06
C SER A 9 -11.44 14.67 -10.57
N ASP A 10 -11.94 14.90 -11.79
CA ASP A 10 -12.90 14.01 -12.43
C ASP A 10 -12.32 12.61 -12.70
N TYR A 11 -11.02 12.53 -12.99
CA TYR A 11 -10.32 11.25 -13.17
C TYR A 11 -10.36 10.43 -11.89
N ALA A 12 -9.98 11.03 -10.75
CA ALA A 12 -9.99 10.37 -9.46
C ALA A 12 -11.42 9.97 -9.01
N LYS A 13 -12.41 10.87 -9.19
CA LYS A 13 -13.83 10.56 -8.92
C LYS A 13 -14.33 9.35 -9.70
N ASN A 14 -13.95 9.26 -10.99
CA ASN A 14 -14.32 8.13 -11.83
C ASN A 14 -13.69 6.83 -11.33
N LEU A 15 -12.39 6.84 -10.97
CA LEU A 15 -11.73 5.66 -10.40
C LEU A 15 -12.37 5.21 -9.08
N VAL A 16 -12.67 6.14 -8.16
CA VAL A 16 -13.35 5.81 -6.89
C VAL A 16 -14.66 5.08 -7.15
N LYS A 17 -15.45 5.56 -8.11
CA LYS A 17 -16.73 4.94 -8.47
C LYS A 17 -16.56 3.56 -9.14
N GLU A 18 -15.73 3.48 -10.17
CA GLU A 18 -15.61 2.27 -11.01
C GLU A 18 -14.87 1.13 -10.28
N LEU A 19 -13.92 1.45 -9.41
CA LEU A 19 -13.15 0.46 -8.64
C LEU A 19 -13.68 0.28 -7.21
N HIS A 20 -14.78 0.95 -6.86
CA HIS A 20 -15.39 0.90 -5.53
C HIS A 20 -14.40 1.21 -4.40
N LEU A 21 -13.60 2.28 -4.58
CA LEU A 21 -12.59 2.66 -3.60
C LEU A 21 -13.21 3.34 -2.38
N GLU A 22 -12.62 3.10 -1.21
CA GLU A 22 -12.97 3.72 0.06
C GLU A 22 -11.74 4.43 0.65
N ALA A 23 -11.95 5.41 1.54
CA ALA A 23 -10.83 6.12 2.16
C ALA A 23 -10.00 5.17 3.05
N HIS A 24 -8.68 5.14 2.86
CA HIS A 24 -7.80 4.29 3.66
C HIS A 24 -7.35 5.01 4.94
N PRO A 25 -7.13 4.30 6.07
CA PRO A 25 -6.70 4.92 7.34
C PRO A 25 -5.41 5.75 7.26
N GLU A 26 -4.50 5.40 6.35
CA GLU A 26 -3.26 6.14 6.16
C GLU A 26 -3.39 7.41 5.32
N GLY A 27 -4.50 7.61 4.61
CA GLY A 27 -4.58 8.57 3.50
C GLY A 27 -4.79 7.86 2.18
N GLY A 28 -5.17 8.59 1.13
CA GLY A 28 -5.58 7.98 -0.14
C GLY A 28 -6.85 7.14 -0.04
N TRP A 29 -7.10 6.39 -1.11
CA TRP A 29 -8.31 5.59 -1.33
C TRP A 29 -7.94 4.19 -1.82
N TYR A 30 -8.59 3.15 -1.32
CA TYR A 30 -8.24 1.76 -1.62
C TYR A 30 -9.45 0.86 -1.83
N ALA A 31 -9.23 -0.27 -2.49
CA ALA A 31 -10.13 -1.41 -2.45
C ALA A 31 -9.32 -2.70 -2.51
N ARG A 32 -9.69 -3.69 -1.70
CA ARG A 32 -9.17 -5.05 -1.81
C ARG A 32 -9.81 -5.75 -3.00
N ASP A 33 -9.03 -5.88 -4.08
CA ASP A 33 -9.44 -6.54 -5.31
C ASP A 33 -9.38 -8.07 -5.17
N TRP A 34 -8.29 -8.59 -4.57
CA TRP A 34 -8.07 -10.03 -4.48
C TRP A 34 -7.31 -10.45 -3.22
N GLN A 35 -7.51 -11.71 -2.81
CA GLN A 35 -6.65 -12.42 -1.88
C GLN A 35 -6.56 -13.90 -2.23
N ALA A 36 -5.42 -14.52 -1.92
CA ALA A 36 -5.21 -15.94 -2.13
C ALA A 36 -6.21 -16.78 -1.32
N SER A 37 -6.76 -17.83 -1.95
CA SER A 37 -7.61 -18.81 -1.26
C SER A 37 -6.83 -19.75 -0.35
N GLN A 38 -5.54 -19.93 -0.62
CA GLN A 38 -4.63 -20.67 0.25
C GLN A 38 -4.13 -19.78 1.38
N LEU A 39 -4.09 -20.36 2.58
CA LEU A 39 -3.71 -19.65 3.80
C LEU A 39 -2.34 -20.10 4.30
N TYR A 40 -1.58 -19.14 4.79
CA TYR A 40 -0.39 -19.32 5.60
C TYR A 40 -0.77 -19.35 7.09
N SER A 41 -0.29 -20.36 7.81
CA SER A 41 -0.35 -20.42 9.28
C SER A 41 1.07 -20.47 9.84
N ALA A 42 1.47 -19.45 10.60
CA ALA A 42 2.78 -19.39 11.24
C ALA A 42 2.99 -20.52 12.28
N ASN A 43 1.90 -21.08 12.80
CA ASN A 43 1.92 -22.25 13.65
C ASN A 43 2.01 -23.50 12.75
N ASN A 44 3.23 -24.01 12.55
CA ASN A 44 3.61 -25.20 11.76
C ASN A 44 2.92 -26.51 12.22
N ASN A 45 1.60 -26.56 12.29
CA ASN A 45 0.88 -27.82 12.24
C ASN A 45 0.68 -28.13 10.75
N GLU A 46 1.55 -28.97 10.20
CA GLU A 46 1.59 -29.41 8.78
C GLU A 46 0.26 -29.97 8.25
N ASN A 47 -0.75 -30.14 9.10
CA ASN A 47 -2.12 -30.56 8.77
C ASN A 47 -3.12 -29.40 8.62
N ALA A 48 -2.72 -28.13 8.77
CA ALA A 48 -3.60 -26.97 8.68
C ALA A 48 -3.57 -26.28 7.30
N SER A 49 -3.19 -27.01 6.24
CA SER A 49 -3.65 -26.71 4.87
C SER A 49 -5.16 -26.98 4.78
N ALA A 50 -5.94 -26.30 5.62
CA ALA A 50 -7.37 -26.24 5.47
C ALA A 50 -7.59 -25.56 4.12
N ASN A 51 -8.04 -26.34 3.14
CA ASN A 51 -8.66 -25.82 1.94
C ASN A 51 -9.93 -25.07 2.38
N LEU A 52 -9.77 -23.87 2.92
CA LEU A 52 -10.82 -22.88 3.10
C LEU A 52 -11.06 -22.26 1.72
N SER A 53 -11.45 -23.10 0.76
CA SER A 53 -11.46 -22.78 -0.67
C SER A 53 -12.49 -21.72 -1.05
N ASP A 54 -13.34 -21.27 -0.12
CA ASP A 54 -14.43 -20.32 -0.39
C ASP A 54 -14.59 -19.22 0.67
N THR A 55 -13.73 -19.14 1.69
CA THR A 55 -13.89 -18.13 2.74
C THR A 55 -12.95 -16.96 2.50
N LYS A 56 -13.50 -15.79 2.18
CA LYS A 56 -12.73 -14.56 2.27
C LYS A 56 -12.26 -14.40 3.72
N VAL A 57 -10.95 -14.42 3.94
CA VAL A 57 -10.37 -14.10 5.26
C VAL A 57 -10.67 -12.65 5.59
N ASP A 58 -11.15 -12.41 6.80
CA ASP A 58 -11.34 -11.07 7.36
C ASP A 58 -9.98 -10.42 7.62
N GLU A 59 -9.76 -9.25 7.04
CA GLU A 59 -8.54 -8.48 7.21
C GLU A 59 -8.34 -7.96 8.63
N ASN A 60 -9.40 -7.94 9.44
CA ASN A 60 -9.37 -7.57 10.85
C ASN A 60 -9.13 -8.76 11.80
N SER A 61 -8.82 -9.94 11.26
CA SER A 61 -8.51 -11.12 12.07
C SER A 61 -7.29 -10.90 12.97
N SER A 62 -7.27 -11.61 14.11
CA SER A 62 -6.18 -11.53 15.09
C SER A 62 -4.85 -12.01 14.50
N SER A 63 -3.73 -11.56 15.06
CA SER A 63 -2.36 -11.92 14.62
C SER A 63 -2.04 -13.42 14.56
N ASN A 64 -2.79 -14.25 15.28
CA ASN A 64 -2.61 -15.71 15.31
C ASN A 64 -3.52 -16.47 14.32
N ALA A 65 -4.38 -15.76 13.59
CA ALA A 65 -5.24 -16.36 12.58
C ALA A 65 -4.43 -16.71 11.32
N PRO A 66 -4.80 -17.77 10.58
CA PRO A 66 -4.27 -17.99 9.25
C PRO A 66 -4.57 -16.77 8.36
N ARG A 67 -3.59 -16.32 7.58
CA ARG A 67 -3.74 -15.21 6.63
C ARG A 67 -3.55 -15.70 5.20
N PRO A 68 -4.13 -15.04 4.18
CA PRO A 68 -3.91 -15.42 2.79
C PRO A 68 -2.42 -15.48 2.44
N LEU A 69 -2.02 -16.32 1.48
CA LEU A 69 -0.64 -16.29 0.97
C LEU A 69 -0.26 -14.96 0.32
N ALA A 70 -1.24 -14.24 -0.26
CA ALA A 70 -1.05 -12.90 -0.78
C ALA A 70 -2.38 -12.14 -0.83
N SER A 71 -2.31 -10.82 -0.89
CA SER A 71 -3.44 -9.93 -1.15
C SER A 71 -3.05 -8.90 -2.20
N LEU A 72 -4.04 -8.36 -2.91
CA LEU A 72 -3.89 -7.33 -3.91
C LEU A 72 -4.93 -6.23 -3.67
N ILE A 73 -4.49 -4.98 -3.66
CA ILE A 73 -5.37 -3.81 -3.60
C ILE A 73 -5.16 -2.91 -4.82
N TYR A 74 -6.18 -2.11 -5.15
CA TYR A 74 -5.97 -0.82 -5.80
C TYR A 74 -5.74 0.25 -4.73
N PHE A 75 -4.87 1.22 -5.03
CA PHE A 75 -4.63 2.37 -4.18
C PHE A 75 -4.49 3.65 -5.03
N LEU A 76 -5.32 4.65 -4.73
CA LEU A 76 -5.39 5.92 -5.42
C LEU A 76 -4.94 7.03 -4.47
N LEU A 77 -3.99 7.84 -4.94
CA LEU A 77 -3.59 9.09 -4.30
C LEU A 77 -3.97 10.27 -5.20
N PRO A 78 -5.00 11.05 -4.80
CA PRO A 78 -5.29 12.31 -5.46
C PRO A 78 -4.15 13.32 -5.33
N ALA A 79 -4.05 14.26 -6.26
CA ALA A 79 -3.08 15.35 -6.17
C ALA A 79 -3.19 16.11 -4.84
N GLY A 80 -2.07 16.30 -4.15
CA GLY A 80 -2.02 16.96 -2.84
C GLY A 80 -2.36 16.07 -1.63
N ASP A 81 -2.69 14.80 -1.84
CA ASP A 81 -2.80 13.79 -0.78
C ASP A 81 -1.42 13.16 -0.47
N SER A 82 -1.37 12.29 0.53
CA SER A 82 -0.24 11.40 0.82
C SER A 82 -0.69 10.27 1.73
N SER A 83 0.00 9.12 1.71
CA SER A 83 -0.11 8.20 2.84
C SER A 83 0.64 8.76 4.05
N ALA A 84 0.19 8.42 5.24
CA ALA A 84 0.93 8.63 6.46
C ALA A 84 2.01 7.55 6.58
N TRP A 85 3.03 7.85 7.39
CA TRP A 85 4.06 6.88 7.72
C TRP A 85 3.43 5.62 8.31
N HIS A 86 3.71 4.47 7.71
CA HIS A 86 3.24 3.18 8.16
C HIS A 86 4.28 2.10 7.89
N LYS A 87 4.05 0.91 8.46
CA LYS A 87 4.78 -0.31 8.15
C LYS A 87 3.83 -1.50 8.16
N VAL A 88 4.19 -2.50 7.38
CA VAL A 88 3.50 -3.79 7.31
C VAL A 88 4.45 -4.91 7.75
N ASP A 89 3.92 -6.00 8.27
CA ASP A 89 4.67 -7.15 8.78
C ASP A 89 5.07 -8.18 7.69
N ALA A 90 4.83 -7.84 6.43
CA ALA A 90 5.10 -8.66 5.26
C ALA A 90 5.67 -7.79 4.14
N ASP A 91 6.34 -8.38 3.17
CA ASP A 91 6.85 -7.62 2.02
C ASP A 91 5.68 -7.05 1.22
N GLU A 92 5.82 -5.79 0.81
CA GLU A 92 4.83 -5.08 -0.01
C GLU A 92 5.43 -4.65 -1.34
N ILE A 93 4.76 -5.00 -2.43
CA ILE A 93 5.15 -4.67 -3.79
C ILE A 93 4.21 -3.60 -4.30
N TRP A 94 4.76 -2.42 -4.57
CA TRP A 94 4.05 -1.31 -5.19
C TRP A 94 4.17 -1.41 -6.71
N LEU A 95 3.05 -1.41 -7.44
CA LEU A 95 2.98 -1.51 -8.90
C LEU A 95 2.30 -0.27 -9.47
N TRP A 96 3.03 0.49 -10.28
CA TRP A 96 2.57 1.77 -10.81
C TRP A 96 1.71 1.61 -12.08
N HIS A 97 0.53 2.23 -12.06
CA HIS A 97 -0.35 2.36 -13.24
C HIS A 97 -0.32 3.77 -13.83
N GLY A 98 -0.05 4.78 -13.00
CA GLY A 98 -0.02 6.19 -13.40
C GLY A 98 -1.38 6.88 -13.29
N PRO A 99 -1.59 8.01 -13.98
CA PRO A 99 -0.65 8.65 -14.92
C PRO A 99 0.48 9.42 -14.23
N ALA A 100 0.26 9.96 -13.04
CA ALA A 100 1.28 10.73 -12.33
C ALA A 100 2.37 9.84 -11.73
N ASN A 101 3.53 10.41 -11.44
CA ASN A 101 4.60 9.69 -10.76
C ASN A 101 4.28 9.58 -9.26
N LEU A 102 4.71 8.47 -8.65
CA LEU A 102 4.61 8.26 -7.21
C LEU A 102 6.00 8.28 -6.58
N THR A 103 6.22 9.15 -5.60
CA THR A 103 7.41 9.07 -4.75
C THR A 103 7.12 8.19 -3.55
N ILE A 104 7.97 7.20 -3.30
CA ILE A 104 7.98 6.35 -2.12
C ILE A 104 9.19 6.75 -1.28
N GLU A 105 8.93 7.16 -0.04
CA GLU A 105 9.94 7.52 0.95
C GLU A 105 10.05 6.41 1.97
N LEU A 106 11.27 5.91 2.19
CA LEU A 106 11.58 4.91 3.21
C LEU A 106 12.44 5.53 4.29
N GLY A 107 12.03 5.36 5.55
CA GLY A 107 12.78 5.86 6.70
C GLY A 107 11.90 6.09 7.92
N GLY A 108 12.27 5.48 9.04
CA GLY A 108 11.58 5.61 10.32
C GLY A 108 12.41 4.98 11.43
N CYS A 109 12.64 5.74 12.48
CA CYS A 109 13.52 5.41 13.60
C CYS A 109 12.62 5.20 14.83
N GLY A 110 12.29 3.93 15.12
CA GLY A 110 11.39 3.58 16.23
C GLY A 110 9.93 3.90 15.92
N VAL A 111 9.33 4.81 16.69
CA VAL A 111 7.92 5.26 16.54
C VAL A 111 7.78 6.49 15.64
N ASN A 112 8.89 7.12 15.25
CA ASN A 112 8.90 8.37 14.48
C ASN A 112 9.61 8.19 13.12
N PRO A 113 9.29 8.99 12.10
CA PRO A 113 10.09 9.08 10.87
C PRO A 113 11.55 9.43 11.20
N CYS A 114 12.52 8.91 10.45
CA CYS A 114 13.91 9.38 10.60
C CYS A 114 14.02 10.83 10.10
N ALA A 115 15.15 11.50 10.35
CA ALA A 115 15.36 12.84 9.82
C ALA A 115 15.30 12.83 8.28
N GLU A 116 14.84 13.93 7.69
CA GLU A 116 14.67 14.10 6.24
C GLU A 116 15.93 13.74 5.42
N ALA A 117 17.12 13.98 5.99
CA ALA A 117 18.41 13.67 5.38
C ALA A 117 18.71 12.17 5.29
N ASP A 118 18.05 11.35 6.10
CA ASP A 118 18.26 9.90 6.19
C ASP A 118 17.22 9.10 5.39
N LEU A 119 16.25 9.78 4.78
CA LEU A 119 15.20 9.14 3.98
C LEU A 119 15.74 8.64 2.65
N GLN A 120 15.43 7.40 2.31
CA GLN A 120 15.61 6.88 0.95
C GLN A 120 14.38 7.24 0.12
N ARG A 121 14.59 7.73 -1.10
CA ARG A 121 13.51 8.12 -2.01
C ARG A 121 13.58 7.37 -3.31
N PHE A 122 12.43 6.87 -3.73
CA PHE A 122 12.27 6.15 -4.98
C PHE A 122 11.07 6.72 -5.73
N THR A 123 11.20 6.88 -7.04
CA THR A 123 10.09 7.34 -7.88
C THR A 123 9.62 6.21 -8.76
N LEU A 124 8.34 5.84 -8.65
CA LEU A 124 7.64 5.02 -9.63
C LEU A 124 7.04 5.90 -10.73
N GLY A 125 7.13 5.42 -11.95
CA GLY A 125 6.69 6.12 -13.15
C GLY A 125 7.83 6.48 -14.10
N ASN A 126 7.60 7.53 -14.89
CA ASN A 126 8.51 7.95 -15.94
C ASN A 126 9.26 9.22 -15.51
N THR A 127 10.58 9.13 -15.33
CA THR A 127 11.44 10.28 -15.01
C THR A 127 12.34 10.63 -16.20
N LYS A 128 12.61 11.92 -16.37
CA LYS A 128 13.62 12.38 -17.32
C LYS A 128 14.96 12.43 -16.59
N GLU A 129 15.91 11.63 -17.07
CA GLU A 129 17.29 11.59 -16.60
C GLU A 129 18.23 12.17 -17.68
N HIS A 130 19.50 12.36 -17.33
CA HIS A 130 20.50 12.92 -18.24
C HIS A 130 20.66 12.14 -19.56
N ASN A 131 20.35 10.83 -19.55
CA ASN A 131 20.49 9.94 -20.70
C ASN A 131 19.15 9.60 -21.40
N GLY A 132 18.04 10.23 -21.02
CA GLY A 132 16.73 10.00 -21.64
C GLY A 132 15.61 9.70 -20.64
N LEU A 133 14.60 8.96 -21.09
CA LEU A 133 13.47 8.54 -20.26
C LEU A 133 13.84 7.29 -19.46
N SER A 134 13.67 7.34 -18.14
CA SER A 134 13.79 6.20 -17.24
C SER A 134 12.41 5.82 -16.72
N THR A 135 12.10 4.52 -16.69
CA THR A 135 10.81 4.01 -16.21
C THR A 135 11.03 3.05 -15.05
N ARG A 136 10.33 3.27 -13.94
CA ARG A 136 10.25 2.33 -12.82
C ARG A 136 8.81 1.95 -12.55
N GLY A 137 8.42 0.74 -12.97
CA GLY A 137 7.04 0.25 -12.84
C GLY A 137 6.71 -0.35 -11.47
N HIS A 138 7.70 -0.72 -10.66
CA HIS A 138 7.45 -1.29 -9.34
C HIS A 138 8.59 -1.05 -8.34
N LEU A 139 8.30 -1.27 -7.06
CA LEU A 139 9.27 -1.30 -5.97
C LEU A 139 8.80 -2.30 -4.90
N VAL A 140 9.74 -3.10 -4.39
CA VAL A 140 9.49 -4.01 -3.26
C VAL A 140 9.97 -3.34 -1.98
N ILE A 141 9.09 -3.28 -0.98
CA ILE A 141 9.35 -2.75 0.35
C ILE A 141 9.46 -3.94 1.32
N PRO A 142 10.63 -4.19 1.91
CA PRO A 142 10.79 -5.28 2.86
C PRO A 142 9.89 -5.11 4.10
N ALA A 143 9.40 -6.22 4.63
CA ALA A 143 8.63 -6.29 5.86
C ALA A 143 9.27 -5.47 7.01
N GLY A 144 8.45 -4.74 7.75
CA GLY A 144 8.87 -3.90 8.87
C GLY A 144 9.51 -2.57 8.50
N THR A 145 9.64 -2.25 7.20
CA THR A 145 10.17 -0.97 6.73
C THR A 145 9.12 0.13 6.87
N TRP A 146 9.49 1.24 7.51
CA TRP A 146 8.66 2.45 7.51
C TRP A 146 8.65 3.07 6.13
N GLN A 147 7.45 3.32 5.63
CA GLN A 147 7.21 3.88 4.30
C GLN A 147 6.13 4.97 4.34
N ARG A 148 6.24 5.89 3.39
CA ARG A 148 5.23 6.89 3.03
C ARG A 148 5.24 7.08 1.52
N THR A 149 4.09 7.40 0.95
CA THR A 149 3.94 7.66 -0.48
C THR A 149 3.31 9.02 -0.73
N VAL A 150 3.87 9.73 -1.72
CA VAL A 150 3.49 11.10 -2.08
C VAL A 150 3.32 11.17 -3.61
N PRO A 151 2.12 11.47 -4.13
CA PRO A 151 1.92 11.69 -5.55
C PRO A 151 2.66 12.95 -6.01
N SER A 152 2.97 13.05 -7.30
CA SER A 152 3.41 14.34 -7.86
C SER A 152 2.24 15.34 -7.90
N ASN A 153 2.26 16.31 -8.81
CA ASN A 153 1.23 17.34 -8.93
C ASN A 153 -0.10 16.88 -9.59
N ALA A 154 -0.35 15.58 -9.68
CA ALA A 154 -1.51 14.97 -10.33
C ALA A 154 -1.84 13.61 -9.68
N ASP A 155 -3.01 13.06 -9.99
CA ASP A 155 -3.47 11.80 -9.40
C ASP A 155 -2.67 10.59 -9.90
N VAL A 156 -2.45 9.63 -9.01
CA VAL A 156 -1.78 8.37 -9.33
C VAL A 156 -2.55 7.18 -8.79
N LEU A 157 -2.76 6.20 -9.66
CA LEU A 157 -3.24 4.87 -9.31
C LEU A 157 -2.06 3.90 -9.26
N VAL A 158 -2.05 3.06 -8.24
CA VAL A 158 -1.15 1.92 -8.10
C VAL A 158 -1.93 0.69 -7.66
N SER A 159 -1.29 -0.46 -7.75
CA SER A 159 -1.68 -1.64 -7.00
C SER A 159 -0.62 -1.99 -5.97
N CYS A 160 -1.03 -2.55 -4.84
CA CYS A 160 -0.11 -3.10 -3.85
C CYS A 160 -0.37 -4.59 -3.67
N VAL A 161 0.69 -5.39 -3.76
CA VAL A 161 0.66 -6.81 -3.38
C VAL A 161 1.39 -6.98 -2.07
N VAL A 162 0.75 -7.62 -1.10
CA VAL A 162 1.39 -7.97 0.18
C VAL A 162 1.46 -9.49 0.29
N SER A 163 2.63 -10.04 0.67
CA SER A 163 2.84 -11.48 0.80
C SER A 163 3.73 -11.80 2.00
N PRO A 164 3.23 -12.53 3.03
CA PRO A 164 1.85 -13.05 3.18
C PRO A 164 0.76 -11.97 3.12
N GLY A 165 -0.45 -12.30 2.69
CA GLY A 165 -1.54 -11.35 2.40
C GLY A 165 -1.94 -10.47 3.58
N PHE A 166 -2.22 -9.20 3.32
CA PHE A 166 -2.42 -8.13 4.32
C PHE A 166 -3.50 -8.46 5.37
N THR A 167 -3.17 -8.16 6.62
CA THR A 167 -4.10 -8.08 7.75
C THR A 167 -3.79 -6.83 8.57
N PHE A 168 -4.81 -6.20 9.16
CA PHE A 168 -4.62 -5.01 9.99
C PHE A 168 -3.81 -5.28 11.26
N SER A 169 -3.78 -6.53 11.75
CA SER A 169 -2.93 -6.91 12.88
C SER A 169 -1.43 -6.71 12.61
N GLY A 170 -1.02 -6.77 11.35
CA GLY A 170 0.35 -6.54 10.87
C GLY A 170 0.63 -5.11 10.43
N PHE A 171 -0.38 -4.23 10.47
CA PHE A 171 -0.28 -2.84 10.02
C PHE A 171 -0.02 -1.91 11.20
N ASN A 172 1.00 -1.07 11.11
CA ASN A 172 1.27 -0.04 12.12
C ASN A 172 1.34 1.33 11.48
N LEU A 173 0.47 2.22 11.93
CA LEU A 173 0.41 3.62 11.50
C LEU A 173 1.16 4.49 12.51
N ALA A 174 1.96 5.44 12.03
CA ALA A 174 2.60 6.42 12.90
C ALA A 174 1.53 7.29 13.59
N PRO A 175 1.77 7.75 14.83
CA PRO A 175 0.91 8.73 15.47
C PRO A 175 0.76 9.97 14.59
N LYS A 176 -0.41 10.60 14.62
CA LYS A 176 -0.54 11.94 14.05
C LYS A 176 0.26 12.88 14.96
N ASN A 177 1.27 13.55 14.40
CA ASN A 177 1.87 14.68 15.08
C ASN A 177 0.77 15.75 15.21
N GLU A 178 0.42 16.12 16.44
CA GLU A 178 -0.43 17.29 16.75
C GLU A 178 0.26 18.60 16.35
#